data_AF-A0A836L520-F1
#
_entry.id   AF-A0A836L520-F1
#
_cell.length_a   1.000
_cell.length_b   1.000
_cell.length_c   1.000
_cell.angle_alpha   90.00
_cell.angle_beta   90.00
_cell.angle_gamma   90.00
#
_symmetry.space_group_name_H-M   'P 1'
#
loop_
_entity.id
_entity.type
_entity.pdbx_description
1 polymer ?
#
loop_
_entity_poly.entity_id
_entity_poly.type
_entity_poly.pdbx_seq_one_letter_code
_entity_poly.pdbx_strand_id
1 'polypeptide(L)'
;MSAPEWTVDEESINAAKNYLRQGGAVDFFEMIARCILQQHPDNVAEFSLQIVNNILNGTEISPAVDFEPKRIEDGQYMRENAVSDFLDAWVLALLRERPVSDLERMQFHKRYLEGLRSYSNAA
;
A
#
# COMPACT_ATOMS: atom_id res chain seq x y z
N MET A 1 -10.96 -2.13 14.02
CA MET A 1 -9.54 -2.08 14.43
C MET A 1 -9.41 -1.20 15.67
N SER A 2 -8.54 -1.56 16.62
CA SER A 2 -8.13 -0.67 17.72
C SER A 2 -7.08 0.31 17.22
N ALA A 3 -7.07 1.53 17.75
CA ALA A 3 -6.07 2.53 17.39
C ALA A 3 -4.64 2.02 17.69
N PRO A 4 -3.64 2.28 16.83
CA PRO A 4 -2.26 1.84 17.08
C PRO A 4 -1.73 2.38 18.42
N GLU A 5 -0.89 1.61 19.12
CA GLU A 5 -0.34 2.00 20.43
C GLU A 5 0.46 3.31 20.40
N TRP A 6 0.87 3.77 19.21
CA TRP A 6 1.61 5.02 19.04
C TRP A 6 0.72 6.24 18.79
N THR A 7 -0.61 6.12 18.74
CA THR A 7 -1.55 7.27 18.59
C THR A 7 -2.09 7.73 19.95
N VAL A 8 -1.20 8.01 20.90
CA VAL A 8 -1.57 8.30 22.30
C VAL A 8 -2.03 9.76 22.48
N ASP A 9 -1.53 10.67 21.65
CA ASP A 9 -1.82 12.10 21.72
C ASP A 9 -1.93 12.77 20.33
N GLU A 10 -2.45 14.00 20.29
CA GLU A 10 -2.62 14.75 19.05
C GLU A 10 -1.30 15.03 18.32
N GLU A 11 -0.20 15.13 19.08
CA GLU A 11 1.15 15.33 18.56
C GLU A 11 1.62 14.12 17.74
N SER A 12 1.40 12.91 18.25
CA SER A 12 1.74 11.66 17.56
C SER A 12 0.95 11.47 16.27
N ILE A 13 -0.31 11.90 16.24
CA ILE A 13 -1.15 11.92 15.03
C ILE A 13 -0.60 12.93 14.01
N ASN A 14 -0.22 14.12 14.47
CA ASN A 14 0.36 15.14 13.60
C ASN A 14 1.73 14.71 13.05
N ALA A 15 2.56 14.05 13.85
CA ALA A 15 3.83 13.47 13.41
C ALA A 15 3.62 12.41 12.32
N ALA A 16 2.64 11.52 12.47
CA ALA A 16 2.30 10.53 11.45
C ALA A 16 1.82 11.16 10.15
N LYS A 17 0.94 12.18 10.23
CA LYS A 17 0.49 12.94 9.05
C LYS A 17 1.66 13.62 8.33
N ASN A 18 2.57 14.24 9.09
CA ASN A 18 3.73 14.91 8.53
C ASN A 18 4.69 13.92 7.86
N TYR A 19 4.90 12.76 8.47
CA TYR A 19 5.71 11.70 7.88
C TYR A 19 5.16 11.24 6.52
N LEU A 20 3.85 10.98 6.42
CA LEU A 20 3.24 10.56 5.14
C LEU A 20 3.39 11.61 4.04
N ARG A 21 3.31 12.90 4.39
CA ARG A 21 3.43 14.01 3.43
C ARG A 21 4.85 14.24 2.94
N GLN A 22 5.87 14.00 3.78
CA GLN A 22 7.26 14.34 3.45
C GLN A 22 7.95 13.30 2.56
N GLY A 23 7.49 12.04 2.57
CA GLY A 23 8.19 10.93 1.93
C GLY A 23 7.60 10.42 0.62
N GLY A 24 6.69 11.18 -0.03
CA GLY A 24 5.97 10.71 -1.23
C GLY A 24 5.10 9.48 -0.99
N ALA A 25 4.83 9.13 0.28
CA ALA A 25 4.10 7.93 0.64
C ALA A 25 2.64 8.01 0.18
N VAL A 26 2.04 9.20 0.23
CA VAL A 26 0.67 9.43 -0.28
C VAL A 26 0.60 9.10 -1.77
N ASP A 27 1.47 9.70 -2.59
CA ASP A 27 1.52 9.47 -4.04
C ASP A 27 1.76 7.99 -4.36
N PHE A 28 2.64 7.33 -3.60
CA PHE A 28 2.89 5.90 -3.73
C PHE A 28 1.62 5.06 -3.49
N PHE A 29 0.92 5.28 -2.37
CA PHE A 29 -0.29 4.52 -2.06
C PHE A 29 -1.46 4.87 -2.98
N GLU A 30 -1.56 6.11 -3.46
CA GLU A 30 -2.53 6.50 -4.48
C GLU A 30 -2.27 5.78 -5.81
N MET A 31 -1.01 5.70 -6.24
CA MET A 31 -0.62 4.94 -7.43
C MET A 31 -0.95 3.45 -7.27
N ILE A 32 -0.60 2.84 -6.13
CA ILE A 32 -0.92 1.44 -5.85
C ILE A 32 -2.44 1.20 -5.88
N ALA A 33 -3.21 2.02 -5.17
CA ALA A 33 -4.67 1.90 -5.13
C ALA A 33 -5.28 2.03 -6.54
N ARG A 34 -4.79 2.97 -7.35
CA ARG A 34 -5.21 3.11 -8.74
C ARG A 34 -4.89 1.87 -9.56
N CYS A 35 -3.68 1.31 -9.46
CA CYS A 35 -3.32 0.10 -10.18
C CYS A 35 -4.20 -1.10 -9.78
N ILE A 36 -4.51 -1.25 -8.50
CA ILE A 36 -5.40 -2.31 -7.99
C ILE A 36 -6.81 -2.16 -8.58
N LEU A 37 -7.36 -0.95 -8.57
CA LEU A 37 -8.70 -0.69 -9.11
C LEU A 37 -8.77 -0.77 -10.64
N GLN A 38 -7.66 -0.55 -11.34
CA GLN A 38 -7.61 -0.70 -12.79
C GLN A 38 -7.51 -2.17 -13.22
N GLN A 39 -6.78 -3.00 -12.47
CA GLN A 39 -6.47 -4.38 -12.89
C GLN A 39 -7.28 -5.46 -12.17
N HIS A 40 -7.97 -5.11 -11.07
CA HIS A 40 -8.77 -6.04 -10.25
C HIS A 40 -8.05 -7.38 -9.98
N PRO A 41 -6.81 -7.37 -9.45
CA PRO A 41 -6.06 -8.61 -9.24
C PRO A 41 -6.72 -9.53 -8.20
N ASP A 42 -6.78 -10.83 -8.50
CA ASP A 42 -7.24 -11.86 -7.54
C ASP A 42 -6.37 -11.92 -6.27
N ASN A 43 -5.09 -11.50 -6.36
CA ASN A 43 -4.17 -11.42 -5.23
C ASN A 43 -3.51 -10.03 -5.16
N VAL A 44 -4.10 -9.18 -4.34
CA VAL A 44 -3.68 -7.78 -4.14
C VAL A 44 -2.25 -7.66 -3.62
N ALA A 45 -1.82 -8.56 -2.72
CA ALA A 45 -0.49 -8.51 -2.12
C ALA A 45 0.60 -8.90 -3.13
N GLU A 46 0.40 -9.97 -3.89
CA GLU A 46 1.34 -10.41 -4.94
C GLU A 46 1.42 -9.37 -6.06
N PHE A 47 0.28 -8.83 -6.49
CA PHE A 47 0.25 -7.76 -7.49
C PHE A 47 1.00 -6.51 -7.02
N SER A 48 0.77 -6.08 -5.78
CA SER A 48 1.50 -4.95 -5.19
C SER A 48 3.01 -5.20 -5.12
N LEU A 49 3.43 -6.44 -4.82
CA LEU A 49 4.84 -6.82 -4.78
C LEU A 49 5.49 -6.76 -6.16
N GLN A 50 4.77 -7.19 -7.20
CA GLN A 50 5.22 -7.06 -8.59
C GLN A 50 5.44 -5.59 -8.95
N ILE A 51 4.51 -4.70 -8.59
CA ILE A 51 4.67 -3.25 -8.81
C ILE A 51 5.92 -2.72 -8.11
N VAL A 52 6.10 -3.04 -6.82
CA VAL A 52 7.27 -2.61 -6.05
C VAL A 52 8.58 -3.12 -6.66
N ASN A 53 8.62 -4.38 -7.11
CA ASN A 53 9.79 -4.93 -7.79
C ASN A 53 10.05 -4.25 -9.14
N ASN A 54 9.01 -3.91 -9.90
CA ASN A 54 9.15 -3.16 -11.15
C ASN A 54 9.78 -1.78 -10.91
N ILE A 55 9.34 -1.05 -9.89
CA ILE A 55 9.92 0.25 -9.49
C ILE A 55 11.40 0.09 -9.14
N LEU A 56 11.73 -0.90 -8.30
CA LEU A 56 13.11 -1.18 -7.88
C LEU A 56 14.02 -1.53 -9.05
N ASN A 57 13.48 -2.19 -10.08
CA ASN A 57 14.19 -2.55 -11.30
C ASN A 57 14.19 -1.41 -12.36
N GLY A 58 13.63 -0.24 -12.04
CA GLY A 58 13.53 0.89 -12.97
C GLY A 58 12.60 0.65 -14.16
N THR A 59 11.66 -0.29 -14.04
CA THR A 59 10.68 -0.59 -15.08
C THR A 59 9.50 0.36 -14.96
N GLU A 60 9.12 1.00 -16.07
CA GLU A 60 7.92 1.83 -16.11
C GLU A 60 6.68 1.00 -15.79
N ILE A 61 5.94 1.41 -14.76
CA ILE A 61 4.59 0.92 -14.53
C ILE A 61 3.72 1.60 -15.57
N SER A 62 3.35 0.89 -16.63
CA SER A 62 2.44 1.44 -17.62
C SER A 62 1.06 1.60 -16.98
N PRO A 63 0.55 2.84 -16.79
CA PRO A 63 -0.82 3.01 -16.37
C PRO A 63 -1.69 2.54 -17.53
N ALA A 64 -2.49 1.48 -17.32
CA ALA A 64 -3.44 1.05 -18.31
C ALA A 64 -4.36 2.25 -18.66
N VAL A 65 -4.47 2.44 -19.98
CA VAL A 65 -5.22 3.48 -20.69
C VAL A 65 -6.62 3.66 -20.11
N ASP A 66 -7.00 4.92 -19.88
CA ASP A 66 -8.34 5.41 -19.57
C ASP A 66 -9.13 4.60 -18.53
N PHE A 67 -8.90 4.92 -17.25
CA PHE A 67 -9.78 4.47 -16.16
C PHE A 67 -11.14 5.16 -16.29
N GLU A 68 -12.13 4.44 -16.81
CA GLU A 68 -13.55 4.77 -16.61
C GLU A 68 -14.08 4.02 -15.38
N PRO A 69 -14.22 4.67 -14.22
CA PRO A 69 -14.71 4.02 -13.02
C PRO A 69 -16.16 3.56 -13.20
N LYS A 70 -16.37 2.25 -13.29
CA LYS A 70 -17.67 1.65 -13.01
C LYS A 70 -17.79 1.48 -11.50
N ARG A 71 -18.13 2.60 -10.82
CA ARG A 71 -18.17 2.75 -9.35
C ARG A 71 -18.82 1.58 -8.57
N ILE A 72 -19.77 0.86 -9.16
CA ILE A 72 -20.45 -0.28 -8.53
C ILE A 72 -19.55 -1.52 -8.50
N GLU A 73 -18.86 -1.82 -9.61
CA GLU A 73 -17.96 -2.98 -9.74
C GLU A 73 -16.74 -2.80 -8.82
N ASP A 74 -16.16 -1.60 -8.78
CA ASP A 74 -15.03 -1.27 -7.91
C ASP A 74 -15.39 -1.42 -6.42
N GLY A 75 -16.55 -0.91 -6.01
CA GLY A 75 -16.98 -0.98 -4.60
C GLY A 75 -17.34 -2.41 -4.14
N GLN A 76 -17.72 -3.29 -5.06
CA GLN A 76 -17.88 -4.71 -4.78
C GLN A 76 -16.51 -5.39 -4.66
N TYR A 77 -15.64 -5.20 -5.66
CA TYR A 77 -14.29 -5.74 -5.68
C TYR A 77 -13.48 -5.37 -4.43
N MET A 78 -13.51 -4.10 -4.02
CA MET A 78 -12.79 -3.62 -2.83
C MET A 78 -13.23 -4.33 -1.54
N ARG A 79 -14.52 -4.66 -1.41
CA ARG A 79 -15.07 -5.39 -0.25
C ARG A 79 -14.72 -6.86 -0.31
N GLU A 80 -14.88 -7.50 -1.46
CA GLU A 80 -14.63 -8.94 -1.62
C GLU A 80 -13.15 -9.29 -1.41
N ASN A 81 -12.24 -8.40 -1.81
CA ASN A 81 -10.80 -8.61 -1.69
C ASN A 81 -10.15 -7.87 -0.50
N ALA A 82 -10.96 -7.31 0.41
CA ALA A 82 -10.50 -6.56 1.58
C ALA A 82 -9.40 -5.53 1.27
N VAL A 83 -9.53 -4.81 0.14
CA VAL A 83 -8.49 -3.91 -0.37
C VAL A 83 -8.20 -2.78 0.61
N SER A 84 -9.23 -2.20 1.21
CA SER A 84 -9.07 -1.13 2.21
C SER A 84 -8.30 -1.62 3.44
N ASP A 85 -8.65 -2.80 3.97
CA ASP A 85 -7.98 -3.38 5.14
C ASP A 85 -6.51 -3.71 4.84
N PHE A 86 -6.23 -4.18 3.62
CA PHE A 86 -4.87 -4.42 3.14
C PHE A 86 -4.04 -3.13 3.10
N LEU A 87 -4.58 -2.06 2.49
CA LEU A 87 -3.89 -0.77 2.39
C LEU A 87 -3.70 -0.14 3.77
N ASP A 88 -4.72 -0.17 4.62
CA ASP A 88 -4.65 0.34 5.98
C ASP A 88 -3.56 -0.37 6.79
N ALA A 89 -3.53 -1.71 6.77
CA ALA A 89 -2.50 -2.48 7.46
C ALA A 89 -1.09 -2.13 6.97
N TRP A 90 -0.92 -1.94 5.66
CA TRP A 90 0.37 -1.58 5.07
C TRP A 90 0.82 -0.16 5.45
N VAL A 91 -0.07 0.83 5.40
CA VAL A 91 0.20 2.20 5.85
C VAL A 91 0.55 2.23 7.34
N LEU A 92 -0.18 1.49 8.17
CA LEU A 92 0.08 1.41 9.60
C LEU A 92 1.44 0.76 9.91
N ALA A 93 1.83 -0.27 9.16
CA ALA A 93 3.14 -0.87 9.27
C ALA A 93 4.26 0.12 8.87
N LEU A 94 4.06 0.91 7.81
CA LEU A 94 5.00 1.95 7.39
C LEU A 94 5.17 3.01 8.48
N LEU A 95 4.06 3.47 9.07
CA LEU A 95 4.03 4.46 10.15
C LEU A 95 4.65 3.95 11.46
N ARG A 96 4.69 2.64 11.65
CA ARG A 96 5.36 2.00 12.78
C ARG A 96 6.88 1.98 12.59
N GLU A 97 7.36 1.61 11.41
CA GLU A 97 8.80 1.49 11.14
C GLU A 97 9.48 2.84 10.82
N ARG A 98 8.75 3.78 10.20
CA ARG A 98 9.19 5.14 9.86
C ARG A 98 10.56 5.22 9.14
N PRO A 99 10.78 4.49 8.03
CA PRO A 99 11.99 4.62 7.23
C PRO A 99 12.23 6.07 6.75
N VAL A 100 13.49 6.51 6.82
CA VAL A 100 13.84 7.94 6.69
C VAL A 100 14.27 8.28 5.27
N SER A 101 14.86 7.32 4.54
CA SER A 101 15.25 7.49 3.14
C SER A 101 14.32 6.78 2.16
N ASP A 102 14.34 7.20 0.89
CA ASP A 102 13.57 6.56 -0.19
C ASP A 102 13.99 5.10 -0.39
N LEU A 103 15.29 4.81 -0.27
CA LEU A 103 15.80 3.44 -0.36
C LEU A 103 15.25 2.57 0.78
N GLU A 104 15.27 3.05 2.02
CA GLU A 104 14.70 2.34 3.17
C GLU A 104 13.19 2.14 3.02
N ARG A 105 12.46 3.12 2.48
CA ARG A 105 11.03 2.99 2.19
C ARG A 105 10.77 1.89 1.16
N MET A 106 11.49 1.90 0.05
CA MET A 106 11.33 0.87 -0.98
C MET A 106 11.69 -0.53 -0.47
N GLN A 107 12.74 -0.65 0.35
CA GLN A 107 13.09 -1.91 1.01
C GLN A 107 12.03 -2.34 2.03
N PHE A 108 11.43 -1.41 2.76
CA PHE A 108 10.29 -1.68 3.62
C PHE A 108 9.11 -2.24 2.83
N HIS A 109 8.68 -1.57 1.76
CA HIS A 109 7.55 -2.00 0.93
C HIS A 109 7.74 -3.43 0.43
N LYS A 110 8.93 -3.72 -0.10
CA LYS A 110 9.27 -5.07 -0.58
C LYS A 110 9.18 -6.11 0.54
N ARG A 111 9.90 -5.90 1.65
CA ARG A 111 9.96 -6.87 2.77
C ARG A 111 8.58 -7.10 3.39
N TYR A 112 7.78 -6.04 3.56
CA TYR A 112 6.42 -6.15 4.10
C TYR A 112 5.56 -7.08 3.25
N LEU A 113 5.54 -6.86 1.93
CA LEU A 113 4.73 -7.65 0.99
C LEU A 113 5.25 -9.09 0.84
N GLU A 114 6.58 -9.30 0.83
CA GLU A 114 7.18 -10.64 0.88
C GLU A 114 6.79 -11.41 2.15
N GLY A 115 6.69 -10.70 3.28
CA GLY A 115 6.21 -11.25 4.55
C GLY A 115 4.76 -11.73 4.48
N LEU A 116 3.88 -10.95 3.83
CA LEU A 116 2.49 -11.34 3.61
C LEU A 116 2.35 -12.59 2.72
N ARG A 117 3.18 -12.70 1.68
CA ARG A 117 3.20 -13.90 0.81
C ARG A 117 3.60 -15.16 1.58
N SER A 118 4.58 -15.04 2.47
CA SER A 118 5.07 -16.16 3.28
C SER A 118 4.03 -16.63 4.29
N TYR A 119 3.19 -15.73 4.79
CA TYR A 119 2.08 -16.06 5.68
C TYR A 119 0.92 -16.75 4.95
N SER A 120 0.63 -16.34 3.71
CA SER A 120 -0.42 -16.95 2.87
C SER A 120 -0.08 -18.39 2.45
N ASN A 121 1.20 -18.70 2.21
CA ASN A 121 1.65 -20.07 1.87
C ASN A 121 1.78 -21.03 3.08
N ALA A 122 1.62 -20.52 4.30
CA ALA A 122 1.74 -21.29 5.54
C ALA A 122 0.38 -21.62 6.20
N ALA A 123 -0.73 -21.16 5.60
CA ALA A 123 -2.10 -21.42 6.02
C ALA A 123 -2.78 -22.43 5.07
#